data_AF-A0A1X7RBQ1-F1
#
_entry.id   AF-A0A1X7RBQ1-F1
#
_cell.length_a   1.000
_cell.length_b   1.000
_cell.length_c   1.000
_cell.angle_alpha   90.00
_cell.angle_beta   90.00
_cell.angle_gamma   90.00
#
_symmetry.space_group_name_H-M   'P 1'
#
loop_
_entity.id
_entity.type
_entity.pdbx_description
1 polymer ?
#
loop_
_entity_poly.entity_id
_entity_poly.type
_entity_poly.pdbx_seq_one_letter_code
_entity_poly.pdbx_strand_id
1 'polypeptide(L)'
;MFWRGALQQYIDHPERFEALTDPNSGSCVIYHDSKVVLITDGFPKAVEHILILPRNPLLSKSHPTTALSDNVKRKMEPYIEIAIDYIVEQFTKKYIILDKNLKEDFKKKLIQVGVHRVPSMNNLHIHVITKDFYSARLKNKKHYNSFNTNFFVKWHDLPLQNKPLDNKLVEKEYLRDHDLICCYCGMNFTNKFAKLKEHLKVEFNERFESNTMVTL
;
A
#
# COMPACT_ATOMS: atom_id res chain seq x y z
N MET A 1 -21.81 -7.14 3.01
CA MET A 1 -20.85 -7.04 4.13
C MET A 1 -20.53 -5.56 4.32
N PHE A 2 -20.94 -4.98 5.44
CA PHE A 2 -20.96 -3.53 5.72
C PHE A 2 -19.58 -2.83 5.54
N TRP A 3 -18.48 -3.54 5.79
CA TRP A 3 -17.13 -2.98 5.71
C TRP A 3 -16.64 -2.67 4.30
N ARG A 4 -17.15 -3.32 3.23
CA ARG A 4 -16.67 -3.06 1.86
C ARG A 4 -16.92 -1.62 1.38
N GLY A 5 -17.89 -0.93 1.99
CA GLY A 5 -18.20 0.47 1.71
C GLY A 5 -17.47 1.47 2.60
N ALA A 6 -16.61 1.04 3.53
CA ALA A 6 -16.05 1.92 4.56
C ALA A 6 -15.12 3.03 4.03
N LEU A 7 -14.67 2.95 2.76
CA LEU A 7 -13.88 4.00 2.13
C LEU A 7 -14.74 5.17 1.61
N GLN A 8 -16.05 4.96 1.43
CA GLN A 8 -16.93 5.95 0.83
C GLN A 8 -17.01 7.25 1.66
N GLN A 9 -17.01 7.13 2.99
CA GLN A 9 -17.07 8.29 3.88
C GLN A 9 -15.90 9.27 3.69
N TYR A 10 -14.69 8.78 3.38
CA TYR A 10 -13.53 9.64 3.12
C TYR A 10 -13.67 10.38 1.78
N ILE A 11 -14.34 9.77 0.79
CA ILE A 11 -14.60 10.39 -0.51
C ILE A 11 -15.66 11.49 -0.41
N ASP A 12 -16.71 11.21 0.37
CA ASP A 12 -17.87 12.09 0.50
C ASP A 12 -17.57 13.28 1.42
N HIS A 13 -16.85 13.03 2.52
CA HIS A 13 -16.61 14.00 3.60
C HIS A 13 -15.15 13.99 4.09
N PRO A 14 -14.15 14.22 3.22
CA PRO A 14 -12.74 14.17 3.62
C PRO A 14 -12.39 15.13 4.78
N GLU A 15 -13.07 16.28 4.85
CA GLU A 15 -12.86 17.31 5.88
C GLU A 15 -13.09 16.80 7.31
N ARG A 16 -13.91 15.75 7.48
CA ARG A 16 -14.22 15.17 8.80
C ARG A 16 -13.09 14.30 9.35
N PHE A 17 -12.11 13.97 8.51
CA PHE A 17 -11.02 13.05 8.83
C PHE A 17 -9.66 13.75 8.73
N GLU A 18 -9.63 15.07 8.58
CA GLU A 18 -8.42 15.88 8.70
C GLU A 18 -7.93 15.90 10.15
N ALA A 19 -6.62 15.99 10.33
CA ALA A 19 -5.97 16.14 11.65
C ALA A 19 -6.27 15.04 12.69
N LEU A 20 -6.75 13.86 12.27
CA LEU A 20 -6.83 12.70 13.15
C LEU A 20 -5.41 12.20 13.46
N THR A 21 -4.93 12.48 14.67
CA THR A 21 -3.59 12.09 15.15
C THR A 21 -3.61 10.84 16.02
N ASP A 22 -4.78 10.38 16.45
CA ASP A 22 -4.87 9.18 17.27
C ASP A 22 -4.65 7.91 16.41
N PRO A 23 -3.61 7.12 16.70
CA PRO A 23 -3.31 5.88 15.97
C PRO A 23 -4.41 4.81 16.08
N ASN A 24 -5.39 4.99 16.97
CA ASN A 24 -6.57 4.13 17.08
C ASN A 24 -7.78 4.64 16.28
N SER A 25 -7.74 5.87 15.77
CA SER A 25 -8.85 6.53 15.07
C SER A 25 -9.03 6.09 13.61
N GLY A 26 -8.21 5.15 13.11
CA GLY A 26 -8.33 4.60 11.76
C GLY A 26 -7.54 5.40 10.73
N SER A 27 -8.16 5.67 9.58
CA SER A 27 -7.52 6.41 8.48
C SER A 27 -7.62 7.92 8.70
N CYS A 28 -6.54 8.64 8.39
CA CYS A 28 -6.46 10.10 8.44
C CYS A 28 -6.31 10.65 7.02
N VAL A 29 -6.98 11.76 6.71
CA VAL A 29 -6.85 12.46 5.43
C VAL A 29 -5.57 13.29 5.43
N ILE A 30 -4.72 13.02 4.44
CA ILE A 30 -3.43 13.69 4.21
C ILE A 30 -3.61 14.87 3.25
N TYR A 31 -4.43 14.67 2.23
CA TYR A 31 -4.70 15.63 1.17
C TYR A 31 -6.04 15.31 0.53
N HIS A 32 -6.76 16.33 0.07
CA HIS A 32 -7.89 16.14 -0.83
C HIS A 32 -8.09 17.36 -1.71
N ASP A 33 -8.72 17.13 -2.86
CA ASP A 33 -9.24 18.16 -3.73
C ASP A 33 -10.56 17.69 -4.35
N SER A 34 -11.07 18.37 -5.38
CA SER A 34 -12.30 17.97 -6.06
C SER A 34 -12.19 16.65 -6.84
N LYS A 35 -10.99 16.07 -6.99
CA LYS A 35 -10.71 14.90 -7.84
C LYS A 35 -10.30 13.68 -7.04
N VAL A 36 -9.52 13.83 -5.97
CA VAL A 36 -9.00 12.71 -5.17
C VAL A 36 -9.01 13.00 -3.66
N VAL A 37 -8.88 11.93 -2.88
CA VAL A 37 -8.60 11.96 -1.44
C VAL A 37 -7.43 11.01 -1.16
N LEU A 38 -6.42 11.48 -0.44
CA LEU A 38 -5.29 10.68 0.05
C LEU A 38 -5.50 10.42 1.53
N ILE A 39 -5.45 9.15 1.93
CA ILE A 39 -5.59 8.75 3.32
C ILE A 39 -4.48 7.80 3.75
N THR A 40 -4.10 7.81 5.03
CA THR A 40 -3.39 6.67 5.62
C THR A 40 -4.31 5.45 5.65
N ASP A 41 -3.79 4.25 5.40
CA ASP A 41 -4.56 3.01 5.55
C ASP A 41 -4.77 2.74 7.05
N GLY A 42 -6.02 2.53 7.50
CA GLY A 42 -6.32 2.27 8.91
C GLY A 42 -5.81 0.91 9.44
N PHE A 43 -5.29 0.06 8.55
CA PHE A 43 -4.66 -1.23 8.85
C PHE A 43 -3.35 -1.37 8.07
N PRO A 44 -2.36 -0.48 8.25
CA PRO A 44 -1.21 -0.36 7.35
C PRO A 44 -0.39 -1.65 7.32
N LYS A 45 0.02 -2.12 6.13
CA LYS A 45 0.74 -3.41 6.00
C LYS A 45 2.26 -3.29 6.05
N ALA A 46 2.75 -2.05 6.03
CA ALA A 46 4.15 -1.64 6.16
C ALA A 46 4.18 -0.38 7.06
N VAL A 47 5.36 0.20 7.31
CA VAL A 47 5.52 1.42 8.11
C VAL A 47 4.65 2.56 7.58
N GLU A 48 4.75 2.85 6.29
CA GLU A 48 3.88 3.82 5.61
C GLU A 48 3.04 3.14 4.53
N HIS A 49 1.73 3.39 4.57
CA HIS A 49 0.76 2.84 3.64
C HIS A 49 -0.37 3.85 3.40
N ILE A 50 -0.41 4.41 2.19
CA ILE A 50 -1.39 5.41 1.76
C ILE A 50 -2.33 4.81 0.71
N LEU A 51 -3.58 5.23 0.75
CA LEU A 51 -4.58 4.97 -0.27
C LEU A 51 -4.94 6.28 -0.99
N ILE A 52 -4.87 6.28 -2.32
CA ILE A 52 -5.40 7.36 -3.17
C ILE A 52 -6.78 6.93 -3.68
N LEU A 53 -7.80 7.72 -3.37
CA LEU A 53 -9.20 7.46 -3.65
C LEU A 53 -9.73 8.46 -4.69
N PRO A 54 -10.05 8.04 -5.93
CA PRO A 54 -10.73 8.92 -6.88
C PRO A 54 -12.15 9.28 -6.40
N ARG A 55 -12.49 10.56 -6.50
CA ARG A 55 -13.81 11.10 -6.11
C ARG A 55 -14.86 11.00 -7.21
N ASN A 56 -14.43 10.86 -8.47
CA ASN A 56 -15.36 10.63 -9.58
C ASN A 56 -16.12 9.30 -9.36
N PRO A 57 -17.46 9.30 -9.27
CA PRO A 57 -18.23 8.11 -8.91
C PRO A 57 -18.05 6.93 -9.86
N LEU A 58 -17.96 7.20 -11.17
CA LEU A 58 -17.76 6.16 -12.19
C LEU A 58 -16.41 5.49 -12.03
N LEU A 59 -15.33 6.28 -11.89
CA LEU A 59 -13.99 5.74 -11.67
C LEU A 59 -13.89 5.03 -10.31
N SER A 60 -14.47 5.62 -9.26
CA SER A 60 -14.43 5.07 -7.90
C SER A 60 -15.09 3.69 -7.79
N LYS A 61 -16.10 3.39 -8.60
CA LYS A 61 -16.76 2.06 -8.60
C LYS A 61 -16.27 1.12 -9.69
N SER A 62 -15.28 1.54 -10.48
CA SER A 62 -14.73 0.72 -11.57
C SER A 62 -13.65 -0.24 -11.07
N HIS A 63 -13.44 -1.33 -11.81
CA HIS A 63 -12.41 -2.31 -11.48
C HIS A 63 -11.00 -1.72 -11.71
N PRO A 64 -10.10 -1.71 -10.71
CA PRO A 64 -8.85 -0.95 -10.78
C PRO A 64 -7.93 -1.41 -11.92
N THR A 65 -7.85 -2.72 -12.16
CA THR A 65 -6.93 -3.27 -13.17
C THR A 65 -7.27 -2.86 -14.60
N THR A 66 -8.50 -2.43 -14.86
CA THR A 66 -8.97 -2.06 -16.21
C THR A 66 -9.32 -0.58 -16.32
N ALA A 67 -9.71 0.07 -15.21
CA ALA A 67 -10.15 1.46 -15.20
C ALA A 67 -8.99 2.47 -15.25
N LEU A 68 -7.80 2.07 -14.81
CA LEU A 68 -6.60 2.89 -14.80
C LEU A 68 -5.89 2.86 -16.15
N SER A 69 -6.55 3.39 -17.19
CA SER A 69 -5.96 3.61 -18.51
C SER A 69 -4.85 4.66 -18.48
N ASP A 70 -4.00 4.74 -19.51
CA ASP A 70 -2.91 5.73 -19.58
C ASP A 70 -3.38 7.17 -19.34
N ASN A 71 -4.57 7.52 -19.85
CA ASN A 71 -5.13 8.84 -19.62
C ASN A 71 -5.54 9.07 -18.16
N VAL A 72 -6.09 8.06 -17.49
CA VAL A 72 -6.40 8.13 -16.06
C VAL A 72 -5.11 8.15 -15.25
N LYS A 73 -4.12 7.33 -15.60
CA LYS A 73 -2.82 7.26 -14.92
C LYS A 73 -2.10 8.62 -14.94
N ARG A 74 -1.98 9.27 -16.11
CA ARG A 74 -1.40 10.63 -16.20
C ARG A 74 -2.08 11.65 -15.29
N LYS A 75 -3.40 11.54 -15.10
CA LYS A 75 -4.15 12.42 -14.19
C LYS A 75 -3.94 12.09 -12.71
N MET A 76 -3.53 10.85 -12.40
CA MET A 76 -3.29 10.37 -11.04
C MET A 76 -1.84 10.52 -10.59
N GLU A 77 -0.88 10.56 -11.53
CA GLU A 77 0.56 10.68 -11.28
C GLU A 77 0.93 11.84 -10.34
N PRO A 78 0.41 13.07 -10.49
CA PRO A 78 0.72 14.15 -9.54
C PRO A 78 0.34 13.82 -8.09
N TYR A 79 -0.75 13.07 -7.88
CA TYR A 79 -1.19 12.66 -6.55
C TYR A 79 -0.38 11.49 -6.00
N ILE A 80 0.16 10.64 -6.88
CA ILE A 80 1.12 9.60 -6.50
C ILE A 80 2.41 10.24 -6.01
N GLU A 81 2.90 11.29 -6.68
CA GLU A 81 4.08 12.04 -6.23
C GLU A 81 3.85 12.70 -4.86
N ILE A 82 2.68 13.33 -4.62
CA ILE A 82 2.31 13.86 -3.29
C ILE A 82 2.37 12.76 -2.22
N ALA A 83 1.81 11.58 -2.50
CA ALA A 83 1.84 10.46 -1.57
C ALA A 83 3.27 9.94 -1.34
N ILE A 84 4.09 9.84 -2.38
CA ILE A 84 5.50 9.42 -2.27
C ILE A 84 6.29 10.41 -1.43
N ASP A 85 6.15 11.72 -1.67
CA ASP A 85 6.85 12.77 -0.93
C ASP A 85 6.45 12.75 0.55
N TYR A 86 5.14 12.60 0.83
CA TYR A 86 4.66 12.43 2.20
C TYR A 86 5.29 11.19 2.87
N ILE A 87 5.31 10.03 2.20
CA ILE A 87 5.93 8.82 2.76
C ILE A 87 7.41 9.06 3.06
N VAL A 88 8.16 9.66 2.13
CA VAL A 88 9.59 9.91 2.31
C VAL A 88 9.81 10.83 3.51
N GLU A 89 9.04 11.90 3.63
CA GLU A 89 9.12 12.82 4.76
C GLU A 89 8.81 12.11 6.09
N GLN A 90 7.68 11.41 6.19
CA GLN A 90 7.29 10.73 7.43
C GLN A 90 8.26 9.61 7.82
N PHE A 91 8.70 8.83 6.82
CA PHE A 91 9.62 7.72 7.04
C PHE A 91 10.99 8.24 7.51
N THR A 92 11.54 9.27 6.88
CA THR A 92 12.85 9.83 7.25
C THR A 92 12.82 10.66 8.54
N LYS A 93 11.65 11.19 8.94
CA LYS A 93 11.46 11.73 10.30
C LYS A 93 11.61 10.64 11.36
N LYS A 94 11.07 9.45 11.11
CA LYS A 94 11.03 8.32 12.06
C LYS A 94 12.28 7.44 12.02
N TYR A 95 12.97 7.35 10.88
CA TYR A 95 14.03 6.37 10.65
C TYR A 95 15.24 6.95 9.92
N ILE A 96 16.42 6.56 10.38
CA ILE A 96 17.70 6.78 9.72
C ILE A 96 17.95 5.61 8.77
N ILE A 97 18.35 5.90 7.53
CA ILE A 97 18.65 4.89 6.50
C ILE A 97 20.11 4.43 6.65
N LEU A 98 20.29 3.18 7.07
CA LEU A 98 21.59 2.54 7.24
C LEU A 98 22.12 1.94 5.93
N ASP A 99 21.22 1.37 5.13
CA ASP A 99 21.59 0.68 3.88
C ASP A 99 22.02 1.69 2.80
N LYS A 100 23.32 1.68 2.47
CA LYS A 100 23.90 2.53 1.43
C LYS A 100 23.29 2.27 0.06
N ASN A 101 22.89 1.02 -0.23
CA ASN A 101 22.26 0.67 -1.50
C ASN A 101 20.87 1.27 -1.62
N LEU A 102 20.20 1.57 -0.50
CA LEU A 102 18.92 2.29 -0.51
C LEU A 102 19.08 3.80 -0.70
N LYS A 103 20.25 4.39 -0.41
CA LYS A 103 20.43 5.85 -0.56
C LYS A 103 20.33 6.29 -2.02
N GLU A 104 20.84 5.49 -2.95
CA GLU A 104 20.65 5.70 -4.37
C GLU A 104 19.26 5.21 -4.81
N ASP A 105 18.45 6.07 -5.43
CA ASP A 105 17.07 5.76 -5.85
C ASP A 105 16.14 5.33 -4.68
N PHE A 106 16.34 5.91 -3.50
CA PHE A 106 15.59 5.59 -2.27
C PHE A 106 14.09 5.46 -2.46
N LYS A 107 13.46 6.45 -3.12
CA LYS A 107 12.01 6.44 -3.39
C LYS A 107 11.59 5.16 -4.13
N LYS A 108 12.27 4.83 -5.23
CA LYS A 108 11.95 3.67 -6.08
C LYS A 108 12.20 2.34 -5.36
N LYS A 109 13.26 2.27 -4.56
CA LYS A 109 13.62 1.04 -3.83
C LYS A 109 12.70 0.82 -2.63
N LEU A 110 12.43 1.85 -1.85
CA LEU A 110 11.57 1.78 -0.66
C LEU A 110 10.09 1.63 -0.99
N ILE A 111 9.57 2.29 -2.02
CA ILE A 111 8.12 2.42 -2.25
C ILE A 111 7.69 1.58 -3.45
N GLN A 112 6.48 1.01 -3.37
CA GLN A 112 5.76 0.50 -4.53
C GLN A 112 4.38 1.14 -4.63
N VAL A 113 3.93 1.29 -5.88
CA VAL A 113 2.65 1.88 -6.25
C VAL A 113 1.88 0.86 -7.08
N GLY A 114 0.59 0.68 -6.81
CA GLY A 114 -0.21 -0.29 -7.54
C GLY A 114 -1.60 -0.53 -6.96
N VAL A 115 -2.25 -1.57 -7.45
CA VAL A 115 -3.60 -1.98 -7.07
C VAL A 115 -3.69 -3.48 -6.86
N HIS A 116 -4.63 -3.92 -6.03
CA HIS A 116 -4.95 -5.34 -5.94
C HIS A 116 -5.76 -5.81 -7.15
N ARG A 117 -5.42 -7.00 -7.67
CA ARG A 117 -6.11 -7.64 -8.79
C ARG A 117 -7.55 -8.00 -8.47
N VAL A 118 -7.83 -8.38 -7.22
CA VAL A 118 -9.18 -8.58 -6.68
C VAL A 118 -9.36 -7.61 -5.48
N PRO A 119 -10.10 -6.50 -5.64
CA PRO A 119 -10.25 -5.50 -4.58
C PRO A 119 -11.03 -6.05 -3.38
N SER A 120 -10.56 -5.74 -2.17
CA SER A 120 -11.27 -6.07 -0.92
C SER A 120 -12.37 -5.05 -0.58
N MET A 121 -12.24 -3.82 -1.08
CA MET A 121 -13.17 -2.69 -0.88
C MET A 121 -13.87 -2.32 -2.18
N ASN A 122 -15.07 -1.74 -2.08
CA ASN A 122 -15.89 -1.37 -3.23
C ASN A 122 -15.37 -0.15 -4.00
N ASN A 123 -14.63 0.74 -3.34
CA ASN A 123 -14.06 1.92 -3.97
C ASN A 123 -12.67 1.59 -4.50
N LEU A 124 -12.37 2.00 -5.74
CA LEU A 124 -11.04 1.98 -6.32
C LEU A 124 -10.10 2.75 -5.41
N HIS A 125 -9.00 2.11 -5.04
CA HIS A 125 -7.94 2.70 -4.24
C HIS A 125 -6.59 2.30 -4.82
N ILE A 126 -5.71 3.28 -5.03
CA ILE A 126 -4.32 3.05 -5.43
C ILE A 126 -3.50 2.99 -4.14
N HIS A 127 -2.74 1.92 -3.97
CA HIS A 127 -1.82 1.78 -2.86
C HIS A 127 -0.50 2.49 -3.20
N VAL A 128 -0.03 3.31 -2.27
CA VAL A 128 1.35 3.81 -2.22
C VAL A 128 1.91 3.32 -0.89
N ILE A 129 2.81 2.34 -0.95
CA ILE A 129 3.21 1.56 0.24
C ILE A 129 4.71 1.33 0.24
N THR A 130 5.30 1.41 1.43
CA THR A 130 6.69 1.03 1.69
C THR A 130 6.87 -0.49 1.63
N LYS A 131 8.03 -0.96 1.16
CA LYS A 131 8.33 -2.38 0.91
C LYS A 131 8.90 -3.11 2.13
N ASP A 132 8.91 -2.49 3.31
CA ASP A 132 9.38 -3.13 4.54
C ASP A 132 8.46 -4.20 5.08
N PHE A 133 7.15 -4.02 4.91
CA PHE A 133 6.14 -4.89 5.52
C PHE A 133 6.35 -5.10 7.04
N TYR A 134 7.01 -4.15 7.70
CA TYR A 134 7.26 -4.11 9.13
C TYR A 134 6.06 -3.48 9.83
N SER A 135 5.02 -4.28 10.07
CA SER A 135 3.78 -3.80 10.68
C SER A 135 3.13 -4.82 11.61
N ALA A 136 2.58 -4.34 12.73
CA ALA A 136 1.72 -5.12 13.61
C ALA A 136 0.42 -5.59 12.92
N ARG A 137 -0.07 -4.84 11.90
CA ARG A 137 -1.30 -5.16 11.15
C ARG A 137 -1.07 -6.11 9.96
N LEU A 138 0.19 -6.43 9.63
CA LEU A 138 0.52 -7.58 8.79
C LEU A 138 0.33 -8.86 9.62
N LYS A 139 -0.80 -9.55 9.45
CA LYS A 139 -1.27 -10.60 10.39
C LYS A 139 -1.30 -12.02 9.81
N ASN A 140 -1.23 -12.16 8.49
CA ASN A 140 -1.36 -13.47 7.86
C ASN A 140 -0.72 -13.50 6.47
N LYS A 141 -0.60 -14.72 5.93
CA LYS A 141 -0.09 -15.01 4.59
C LYS A 141 -0.77 -14.19 3.49
N LYS A 142 -2.11 -14.09 3.52
CA LYS A 142 -2.86 -13.34 2.50
C LYS A 142 -2.49 -11.85 2.51
N HIS A 143 -2.31 -11.25 3.68
CA HIS A 143 -1.90 -9.83 3.78
C HIS A 143 -0.53 -9.60 3.15
N TYR A 144 0.42 -10.52 3.33
CA TYR A 144 1.76 -10.35 2.76
C TYR A 144 1.76 -10.62 1.25
N ASN A 145 1.19 -11.75 0.83
CA ASN A 145 1.16 -12.14 -0.58
C ASN A 145 0.32 -11.19 -1.43
N SER A 146 -0.66 -10.47 -0.86
CA SER A 146 -1.44 -9.50 -1.63
C SER A 146 -0.60 -8.34 -2.17
N PHE A 147 0.56 -8.06 -1.58
CA PHE A 147 1.50 -7.02 -2.03
C PHE A 147 2.80 -7.58 -2.64
N ASN A 148 3.11 -8.85 -2.41
CA ASN A 148 4.41 -9.47 -2.77
C ASN A 148 4.30 -10.58 -3.82
N THR A 149 3.20 -10.60 -4.57
CA THR A 149 2.95 -11.53 -5.69
C THR A 149 2.24 -10.79 -6.82
N ASN A 150 1.96 -11.47 -7.94
CA ASN A 150 1.17 -10.91 -9.04
C ASN A 150 -0.31 -10.63 -8.69
N PHE A 151 -0.73 -10.85 -7.43
CA PHE A 151 -1.96 -10.27 -6.91
C PHE A 151 -1.89 -8.75 -6.83
N PHE A 152 -0.70 -8.18 -6.59
CA PHE A 152 -0.44 -6.75 -6.67
C PHE A 152 -0.03 -6.39 -8.09
N VAL A 153 -0.85 -5.60 -8.77
CA VAL A 153 -0.53 -5.10 -10.11
C VAL A 153 0.17 -3.76 -9.93
N LYS A 154 1.46 -3.71 -10.29
CA LYS A 154 2.27 -2.49 -10.18
C LYS A 154 1.72 -1.41 -11.11
N TRP A 155 1.92 -0.15 -10.72
CA TRP A 155 1.43 1.01 -11.46
C TRP A 155 1.85 1.02 -12.93
N HIS A 156 3.10 0.65 -13.22
CA HIS A 156 3.62 0.61 -14.59
C HIS A 156 2.99 -0.51 -15.45
N ASP A 157 2.45 -1.57 -14.84
CA ASP A 157 1.82 -2.70 -15.54
C ASP A 157 0.32 -2.51 -15.82
N LEU A 158 -0.25 -1.37 -15.39
CA LEU A 158 -1.66 -1.03 -15.62
C LEU A 158 -1.84 -0.23 -16.92
N PRO A 159 -2.98 -0.36 -17.61
CA PRO A 159 -4.07 -1.30 -17.34
C PRO A 159 -3.72 -2.72 -17.82
N LEU A 160 -4.30 -3.74 -17.18
CA LEU A 160 -4.25 -5.10 -17.70
C LEU A 160 -5.18 -5.24 -18.90
N GLN A 161 -4.66 -5.77 -20.02
CA GLN A 161 -5.45 -5.98 -21.25
C GLN A 161 -6.59 -6.99 -21.07
N ASN A 162 -6.41 -7.96 -20.15
CA ASN A 162 -7.39 -8.99 -19.89
C ASN A 162 -8.02 -8.80 -18.50
N LYS A 163 -9.35 -8.92 -18.42
CA LYS A 163 -10.05 -9.07 -17.15
C LYS A 163 -9.48 -10.26 -16.37
N PRO A 164 -9.50 -10.23 -15.03
CA PRO A 164 -8.95 -11.32 -14.25
C PRO A 164 -9.62 -12.65 -14.64
N LEU A 165 -8.81 -13.72 -14.62
CA LEU A 165 -9.28 -15.09 -14.34
C LEU A 165 -10.27 -15.05 -13.16
N ASP A 166 -11.15 -16.06 -13.05
CA ASP A 166 -12.04 -16.25 -11.90
C ASP A 166 -11.36 -15.79 -10.59
N ASN A 167 -11.97 -14.84 -9.88
CA ASN A 167 -11.42 -14.27 -8.65
C ASN A 167 -10.95 -15.34 -7.65
N LYS A 168 -11.65 -16.49 -7.58
CA LYS A 168 -11.27 -17.61 -6.73
C LYS A 168 -9.96 -18.26 -7.16
N LEU A 169 -9.74 -18.38 -8.46
CA LEU A 169 -8.49 -18.91 -9.02
C LEU A 169 -7.33 -17.94 -8.76
N VAL A 170 -7.54 -16.65 -9.00
CA VAL A 170 -6.53 -15.60 -8.74
C VAL A 170 -6.13 -15.57 -7.26
N GLU A 171 -7.11 -15.59 -6.34
CA GLU A 171 -6.81 -15.65 -4.91
C GLU A 171 -6.15 -16.96 -4.49
N LYS A 172 -6.54 -18.09 -5.10
CA LYS A 172 -5.92 -19.39 -4.82
C LYS A 172 -4.46 -19.36 -5.23
N GLU A 173 -4.18 -19.04 -6.49
CA GLU A 173 -2.83 -19.03 -7.08
C GLU A 173 -1.90 -18.09 -6.32
N TYR A 174 -2.26 -16.81 -6.19
CA TYR A 174 -1.33 -15.80 -5.70
C TYR A 174 -1.35 -15.58 -4.19
N LEU A 175 -2.46 -15.85 -3.51
CA LEU A 175 -2.53 -15.62 -2.06
C LEU A 175 -2.37 -16.90 -1.26
N ARG A 176 -3.09 -17.95 -1.64
CA ARG A 176 -3.24 -19.16 -0.82
C ARG A 176 -2.14 -20.18 -1.08
N ASP A 177 -1.84 -20.44 -2.34
CA ASP A 177 -0.94 -21.51 -2.76
C ASP A 177 0.48 -21.00 -3.00
N HIS A 178 0.65 -19.71 -3.31
CA HIS A 178 1.97 -19.09 -3.45
C HIS A 178 2.77 -19.10 -2.15
N ASP A 179 4.05 -19.48 -2.20
CA ASP A 179 4.93 -19.46 -1.04
C ASP A 179 5.20 -18.04 -0.50
N LEU A 180 5.59 -17.96 0.76
CA LEU A 180 6.03 -16.74 1.43
C LEU A 180 7.50 -16.50 1.11
N ILE A 181 7.78 -15.60 0.16
CA ILE A 181 9.15 -15.25 -0.27
C ILE A 181 9.49 -13.84 0.23
N CYS A 182 10.63 -13.68 0.91
CA CYS A 182 11.08 -12.38 1.42
C CYS A 182 11.31 -11.38 0.27
N CYS A 183 10.76 -10.17 0.39
CA CYS A 183 10.88 -9.08 -0.58
C CYS A 183 12.27 -8.45 -0.63
N TYR A 184 13.13 -8.72 0.35
CA TYR A 184 14.49 -8.21 0.44
C TYR A 184 15.54 -9.18 -0.11
N CYS A 185 15.56 -10.41 0.42
CA CYS A 185 16.62 -11.38 0.11
C CYS A 185 16.16 -12.58 -0.73
N GLY A 186 14.85 -12.73 -0.99
CA GLY A 186 14.32 -13.86 -1.74
C GLY A 186 14.27 -15.19 -0.98
N MET A 187 14.59 -15.22 0.32
CA MET A 187 14.46 -16.43 1.14
C MET A 187 12.99 -16.93 1.16
N ASN A 188 12.80 -18.23 0.95
CA ASN A 188 11.49 -18.87 0.91
C ASN A 188 11.12 -19.48 2.28
N PHE A 189 9.98 -19.06 2.83
CA PHE A 189 9.41 -19.49 4.12
C PHE A 189 8.22 -20.43 3.97
N THR A 190 7.89 -20.84 2.74
CA THR A 190 6.76 -21.68 2.35
C THR A 190 5.44 -21.14 2.92
N ASN A 191 4.90 -21.79 3.96
CA ASN A 191 3.67 -21.39 4.64
C ASN A 191 3.89 -20.82 6.06
N LYS A 192 5.15 -20.62 6.47
CA LYS A 192 5.52 -20.25 7.85
C LYS A 192 5.50 -18.74 8.06
N PHE A 193 4.29 -18.15 8.11
CA PHE A 193 4.11 -16.70 8.25
C PHE A 193 4.81 -16.08 9.48
N ALA A 194 4.77 -16.75 10.64
CA ALA A 194 5.45 -16.25 11.84
C ALA A 194 6.96 -16.07 11.60
N LYS A 195 7.61 -17.06 10.95
CA LYS A 195 9.04 -16.99 10.62
C LYS A 195 9.36 -15.89 9.62
N LEU A 196 8.53 -15.72 8.58
CA LEU A 196 8.69 -14.61 7.66
C LEU A 196 8.59 -13.26 8.40
N LYS A 197 7.61 -13.11 9.30
CA LYS A 197 7.40 -11.85 10.03
C LYS A 197 8.58 -11.52 10.97
N GLU A 198 9.15 -12.52 11.62
CA GLU A 198 10.38 -12.37 12.40
C GLU A 198 11.56 -11.97 11.51
N HIS A 199 11.70 -12.60 10.35
CA HIS A 199 12.73 -12.28 9.39
C HIS A 199 12.60 -10.86 8.81
N LEU A 200 11.39 -10.41 8.45
CA LEU A 200 11.14 -9.03 7.99
C LEU A 200 11.54 -8.00 9.06
N LYS A 201 11.38 -8.30 10.35
CA LYS A 201 11.88 -7.44 11.43
C LYS A 201 13.41 -7.36 11.44
N VAL A 202 14.11 -8.46 11.17
CA VAL A 202 15.57 -8.46 11.04
C VAL A 202 15.99 -7.63 9.83
N GLU A 203 15.41 -7.90 8.65
CA GLU A 203 15.70 -7.15 7.41
C GLU A 203 15.44 -5.64 7.57
N PHE A 204 14.38 -5.27 8.32
CA PHE A 204 14.08 -3.88 8.66
C PHE A 204 15.18 -3.26 9.53
N ASN A 205 15.52 -3.90 10.65
CA ASN A 205 16.51 -3.39 11.60
C ASN A 205 17.93 -3.31 11.02
N GLU A 206 18.26 -4.13 10.02
CA GLU A 206 19.53 -4.05 9.30
C GLU A 206 19.60 -2.83 8.37
N ARG A 207 18.45 -2.30 7.93
CA ARG A 207 18.36 -1.22 6.93
C ARG A 207 17.98 0.13 7.52
N PHE A 208 17.28 0.12 8.65
CA PHE A 208 16.69 1.30 9.26
C PHE A 208 16.91 1.30 10.76
N GLU A 209 17.34 2.45 11.28
CA GLU A 209 17.47 2.71 12.71
C GLU A 209 16.41 3.74 13.13
N SER A 210 15.81 3.57 14.32
CA SER A 210 14.83 4.55 14.82
C SER A 210 15.52 5.89 15.11
N ASN A 211 14.97 6.97 14.57
CA ASN A 211 15.45 8.32 14.82
C ASN A 211 14.90 8.83 16.16
N THR A 212 15.49 8.38 17.27
CA THR A 212 15.08 8.74 18.64
C THR A 212 15.41 10.18 19.05
N MET A 213 15.95 11.01 18.14
CA MET A 213 16.26 12.42 18.39
C MET A 213 15.05 13.36 18.28
N VAL A 214 13.83 12.86 18.04
CA VAL A 214 12.60 13.67 17.98
C VAL A 214 11.57 13.15 18.99
N THR A 215 11.98 13.09 20.26
CA THR A 215 11.06 13.10 21.41
C THR A 215 11.75 13.77 22.58
N LEU A 216 11.79 15.10 22.54
CA LEU A 216 11.73 16.00 23.69
C LEU A 216 10.89 17.22 23.29
#